data_AF-A0A971RPJ2-F1
#
_entry.id   AF-A0A971RPJ2-F1
#
_cell.length_a   1.000
_cell.length_b   1.000
_cell.length_c   1.000
_cell.angle_alpha   90.00
_cell.angle_beta   90.00
_cell.angle_gamma   90.00
#
_symmetry.space_group_name_H-M   'P 1'
#
loop_
_entity.id
_entity.type
_entity.pdbx_description
1 polymer ?
#
loop_
_entity_poly.entity_id
_entity_poly.type
_entity_poly.pdbx_seq_one_letter_code
_entity_poly.pdbx_strand_id
1 'polypeptide(L)' 'SMAFVSPEQIVDLIRGFGSKHVLFGSDFPMWQPYEELIRLTSLPLTQAELENIVCYNACSLLKFS' A
#
# COMPACT_ATOMS: atom_id res chain seq x y z
N SER A 1 -0.68 2.07 11.46
CA SER A 1 -0.37 3.09 10.45
C SER A 1 1.07 2.97 10.00
N MET A 2 1.33 3.31 8.73
CA MET A 2 2.68 3.43 8.17
C MET A 2 3.54 4.49 8.88
N ALA A 3 2.94 5.36 9.71
CA ALA A 3 3.65 6.36 10.50
C ALA A 3 4.63 5.76 11.55
N PHE A 4 4.49 4.48 11.92
CA PHE A 4 5.33 3.84 12.94
C PHE A 4 6.47 3.00 12.38
N VAL A 5 6.58 2.86 11.06
CA VAL A 5 7.57 2.03 10.38
C VAL A 5 8.36 2.93 9.44
N SER A 6 9.68 2.72 9.31
CA SER A 6 10.47 3.55 8.40
C SER A 6 10.07 3.31 6.93
N PRO A 7 10.19 4.32 6.06
CA PRO A 7 9.92 4.15 4.62
C PRO A 7 10.66 2.97 3.99
N GLU A 8 11.93 2.79 4.35
CA GLU A 8 12.80 1.72 3.85
C GLU A 8 12.26 0.35 4.28
N GLN A 9 11.88 0.20 5.54
CA GLN A 9 11.28 -1.04 6.05
C GLN A 9 9.96 -1.36 5.35
N ILE A 10 9.13 -0.36 5.04
CA ILE A 10 7.88 -0.58 4.29
C ILE A 10 8.20 -1.10 2.88
N VAL A 11 9.18 -0.50 2.20
CA VAL A 11 9.62 -0.95 0.86
C VAL A 11 10.18 -2.38 0.91
N ASP A 12 10.99 -2.70 1.90
CA ASP A 12 11.55 -4.04 2.08
C ASP A 12 10.46 -5.07 2.34
N LEU A 13 9.44 -4.74 3.15
CA LEU A 13 8.27 -5.60 3.36
C LEU A 13 7.50 -5.81 2.05
N ILE A 14 7.20 -4.74 1.32
CA ILE A 14 6.48 -4.83 0.03
C ILE A 14 7.23 -5.74 -0.95
N ARG A 15 8.54 -5.59 -1.07
CA ARG A 15 9.36 -6.40 -1.98
C ARG A 15 9.56 -7.83 -1.49
N GLY A 16 9.67 -8.02 -0.17
CA GLY A 16 9.79 -9.33 0.45
C GLY A 16 8.53 -10.19 0.29
N PHE A 17 7.35 -9.60 0.45
CA PHE A 17 6.07 -10.28 0.18
C PHE A 17 5.71 -10.32 -1.31
N GLY A 18 6.23 -9.38 -2.09
CA GLY A 18 5.86 -9.14 -3.48
C GLY A 18 4.60 -8.27 -3.58
N SER A 19 4.63 -7.27 -4.45
CA SER A 19 3.57 -6.25 -4.57
C SER A 19 2.19 -6.80 -4.93
N LYS A 20 2.08 -8.04 -5.43
CA LYS A 20 0.80 -8.73 -5.72
C LYS A 20 0.11 -9.33 -4.49
N HIS A 21 0.77 -9.29 -3.33
CA HIS A 21 0.28 -9.86 -2.08
C HIS A 21 0.04 -8.80 -1.00
N VAL A 22 0.11 -7.51 -1.35
CA VAL A 22 -0.03 -6.38 -0.42
C VAL A 22 -1.19 -5.50 -0.85
N LEU A 23 -2.02 -5.04 0.10
CA LEU A 23 -3.14 -4.13 -0.16
C LEU A 23 -2.97 -2.84 0.63
N PHE A 24 -3.35 -1.71 0.05
CA PHE A 24 -3.51 -0.45 0.77
C PHE A 24 -4.78 -0.48 1.64
N GLY A 25 -4.66 0.01 2.87
CA GLY A 25 -5.77 0.25 3.77
C GLY A 25 -5.37 1.28 4.83
N SER A 26 -6.20 2.31 5.02
CA SER A 26 -5.92 3.40 5.96
C SER A 26 -6.40 3.15 7.38
N ASP A 27 -7.25 2.15 7.61
CA ASP A 27 -7.85 1.88 8.92
C ASP A 27 -8.62 3.11 9.46
N PHE A 28 -9.45 3.72 8.61
CA PHE A 28 -10.37 4.79 8.98
C PHE A 28 -11.45 4.26 9.95
N PRO A 29 -11.80 4.97 11.04
CA PRO A 29 -11.47 6.38 11.33
C PRO A 29 -10.18 6.62 12.13
N MET A 30 -9.38 5.59 12.43
CA MET A 30 -8.18 5.74 13.25
C MET A 30 -7.08 6.56 12.56
N TRP A 31 -6.99 6.50 11.23
CA TRP A 31 -6.06 7.32 10.43
C TRP A 31 -6.74 7.97 9.23
N GLN A 32 -6.22 9.13 8.82
CA GLN A 32 -6.73 9.86 7.66
C GLN A 32 -6.30 9.16 6.36
N PRO A 33 -7.23 8.74 5.48
CA PRO A 33 -6.90 8.04 4.25
C PRO A 33 -5.95 8.82 3.34
N TYR A 34 -6.12 10.14 3.29
CA TYR A 34 -5.27 11.03 2.50
C TYR A 34 -3.80 11.00 2.96
N GLU A 35 -3.56 11.02 4.27
CA GLU A 35 -2.20 11.00 4.82
C GLU A 35 -1.52 9.65 4.62
N GLU A 36 -2.23 8.55 4.84
CA GLU A 36 -1.68 7.20 4.58
C GLU A 36 -1.39 7.02 3.09
N LEU A 37 -2.25 7.53 2.20
CA LEU A 37 -2.00 7.45 0.77
C LEU A 37 -0.75 8.25 0.37
N ILE A 38 -0.56 9.47 0.90
CA ILE A 38 0.66 10.26 0.67
C ILE A 38 1.91 9.52 1.15
N ARG A 39 1.85 8.88 2.34
CA ARG A 39 2.98 8.11 2.87
C ARG A 39 3.37 6.98 1.92
N LEU A 40 2.38 6.25 1.39
CA LEU A 40 2.62 5.16 0.43
C LEU A 40 3.16 5.69 -0.91
N THR A 41 2.55 6.72 -1.50
CA THR A 41 2.94 7.23 -2.82
C THR A 41 4.28 7.96 -2.82
N SER A 42 4.78 8.36 -1.65
CA SER A 42 6.12 8.95 -1.49
C SER A 42 7.24 7.90 -1.44
N LEU A 43 6.92 6.61 -1.34
CA LEU A 43 7.91 5.54 -1.34
C LEU A 43 8.52 5.34 -2.74
N PRO A 44 9.78 4.89 -2.84
CA PRO A 44 10.44 4.58 -4.12
C PRO A 44 9.94 3.25 -4.71
N LEU A 45 8.63 3.17 -4.96
CA LEU A 45 7.96 2.07 -5.64
C LEU A 45 7.84 2.37 -7.13
N THR A 46 7.90 1.32 -7.95
CA THR A 46 7.53 1.42 -9.35
C THR A 46 6.03 1.66 -9.50
N GLN A 47 5.63 2.25 -10.62
CA GLN A 47 4.21 2.46 -10.94
C GLN A 47 3.39 1.16 -10.84
N ALA A 48 3.93 0.05 -11.35
CA ALA A 48 3.26 -1.24 -11.31
C ALA A 48 3.11 -1.81 -9.87
N GLU A 49 4.11 -1.62 -9.01
CA GLU A 49 3.99 -2.00 -7.60
C GLU A 49 2.90 -1.18 -6.91
N LEU A 50 2.86 0.13 -7.16
CA LEU A 50 1.87 1.01 -6.56
C LEU A 50 0.45 0.63 -7.01
N GLU A 51 0.21 0.46 -8.31
CA GLU A 51 -1.10 0.09 -8.87
C GLU A 51 -1.64 -1.23 -8.31
N ASN A 52 -0.77 -2.25 -8.14
CA ASN A 52 -1.14 -3.49 -7.50
C ASN A 52 -1.68 -3.23 -6.08
N ILE A 53 -0.94 -2.45 -5.29
CA ILE A 53 -1.21 -2.22 -3.88
C ILE A 53 -2.46 -1.35 -3.66
N VAL A 54 -2.62 -0.26 -4.43
CA VAL A 54 -3.74 0.66 -4.24
C VAL A 54 -5.04 0.20 -4.88
N CYS A 55 -5.01 -0.68 -5.88
CA CYS A 55 -6.21 -1.02 -6.65
C CYS A 55 -6.28 -2.51 -7.05
N TYR A 56 -5.37 -2.99 -7.92
CA TYR A 56 -5.62 -4.26 -8.62
C TYR A 56 -5.74 -5.47 -7.69
N ASN A 57 -4.96 -5.51 -6.60
CA ASN A 57 -5.05 -6.60 -5.64
C ASN A 57 -6.41 -6.59 -4.92
N ALA A 58 -6.92 -5.41 -4.55
CA ALA A 58 -8.24 -5.28 -3.92
C ALA A 58 -9.35 -5.69 -4.88
N CYS A 59 -9.32 -5.22 -6.13
CA CYS A 59 -10.31 -5.60 -7.14
C CYS A 59 -10.32 -7.11 -7.39
N SER A 60 -9.14 -7.72 -7.52
CA SER A 60 -9.01 -9.16 -7.73
C SER A 60 -9.51 -9.97 -6.52
N LEU A 61 -9.08 -9.60 -5.31
CA LEU A 61 -9.41 -10.32 -4.07
C LEU A 61 -10.90 -10.21 -3.73
N LEU A 62 -11.47 -9.01 -3.88
CA LEU A 62 -12.87 -8.71 -3.53
C LEU A 62 -13.83 -8.93 -4.70
N LYS A 63 -13.32 -9.37 -5.85
CA LYS A 63 -14.09 -9.66 -7.07
C LYS A 63 -14.89 -8.45 -7.57
N PHE A 64 -14.29 -7.27 -7.50
CA PHE A 64 -14.83 -6.10 -8.21
C PHE A 64 -14.48 -6.24 -9.69
N SER A 65 -15.53 -6.27 -10.52
CA SER A 65 -15.49 -6.40 -11.98
C SER A 65 -15.60 -5.06 -12.68
#